data_AF-A0A060T5I5-F1
#
_entry.id   AF-A0A060T5I5-F1
#
_cell.length_a   1.000
_cell.length_b   1.000
_cell.length_c   1.000
_cell.angle_alpha   90.00
_cell.angle_beta   90.00
_cell.angle_gamma   90.00
#
_symmetry.space_group_name_H-M   'P 1'
#
loop_
_entity.id
_entity.type
_entity.pdbx_description
1 polymer ?
#
loop_
_entity_poly.entity_id
_entity_poly.type
_entity_poly.pdbx_seq_one_letter_code
_entity_poly.pdbx_strand_id
1 'polypeptide(L)'
;MPLVPPLNFALAAEDVYRSGHPLPVNYPFLEQLQLKTIIYIGDRPDQENEEYFKWAQNNGITVHRFVAKSVKEPFQTNDPEVFTNALHLLVDTRNFPVLVHSNKGKHRVGVLIGAMRKVLQGWSLASIYDEYSRFASGKGDADVEFIELFEPAIEYDPKYAPSWLRQTSRDIDP
;
A
#
# COMPACT_ATOMS: atom_id res chain seq x y z
N MET A 1 -11.72 3.93 -25.78
CA MET A 1 -10.75 4.90 -25.23
C MET A 1 -9.48 4.16 -24.84
N PRO A 2 -8.29 4.75 -24.95
CA PRO A 2 -7.07 4.12 -24.46
C PRO A 2 -7.17 3.93 -22.94
N LEU A 3 -6.70 2.78 -22.45
CA LEU A 3 -6.59 2.53 -21.02
C LEU A 3 -5.34 3.23 -20.48
N VAL A 4 -5.52 4.12 -19.51
CA VAL A 4 -4.42 4.92 -18.94
C VAL A 4 -4.22 4.52 -17.48
N PRO A 5 -3.13 3.83 -17.13
CA PRO A 5 -2.86 3.52 -15.73
C PRO A 5 -2.60 4.79 -14.92
N PRO A 6 -2.91 4.80 -13.61
CA PRO A 6 -2.57 5.93 -12.76
C PRO A 6 -1.05 6.18 -12.69
N LEU A 7 -0.66 7.39 -12.26
CA LEU A 7 0.74 7.73 -12.01
C LEU A 7 1.42 6.67 -11.14
N ASN A 8 2.66 6.28 -11.45
CA ASN A 8 3.43 5.31 -10.66
C ASN A 8 2.72 3.96 -10.42
N PHE A 9 1.81 3.57 -11.31
CA PHE A 9 1.14 2.27 -11.23
C PHE A 9 2.14 1.12 -11.43
N ALA A 10 2.07 0.10 -10.57
CA ALA A 10 2.80 -1.15 -10.74
C ALA A 10 2.16 -2.29 -9.94
N LEU A 11 2.45 -3.53 -10.34
CA LEU A 11 2.20 -4.72 -9.52
C LEU A 11 3.27 -4.78 -8.41
N ALA A 12 2.86 -4.85 -7.16
CA ALA A 12 3.76 -5.02 -6.02
C ALA A 12 3.88 -6.50 -5.62
N ALA A 13 2.76 -7.22 -5.57
CA ALA A 13 2.71 -8.66 -5.39
C ALA A 13 1.49 -9.20 -6.12
N GLU A 14 1.30 -10.52 -6.14
CA GLU A 14 0.07 -11.13 -6.66
C GLU A 14 -1.15 -10.47 -6.00
N ASP A 15 -2.05 -9.93 -6.84
CA ASP A 15 -3.25 -9.17 -6.47
C ASP A 15 -3.04 -7.92 -5.58
N VAL A 16 -1.80 -7.45 -5.44
CA VAL A 16 -1.48 -6.18 -4.75
C VAL A 16 -0.84 -5.21 -5.73
N TYR A 17 -1.55 -4.13 -6.00
CA TYR A 17 -1.13 -3.05 -6.88
C TYR A 17 -0.74 -1.82 -6.08
N ARG A 18 0.12 -0.98 -6.66
CA ARG A 18 0.48 0.33 -6.12
C ARG A 18 0.23 1.44 -7.12
N SER A 19 -0.08 2.65 -6.69
CA SER A 19 -0.10 3.84 -7.56
C SER A 19 -0.07 5.18 -6.82
N GLY A 20 -0.04 6.28 -7.58
CA GLY A 20 -0.51 7.59 -7.17
C GLY A 20 -2.04 7.70 -7.20
N HIS A 21 -2.57 8.88 -6.91
CA HIS A 21 -4.00 9.06 -6.73
C HIS A 21 -4.74 8.82 -8.05
N PRO A 22 -5.72 7.89 -8.10
CA PRO A 22 -6.53 7.68 -9.29
C PRO A 22 -7.27 8.94 -9.72
N LEU A 23 -7.30 9.22 -11.02
CA LEU A 23 -8.11 10.28 -11.62
C LEU A 23 -9.15 9.65 -12.55
N PRO A 24 -10.23 10.37 -12.94
CA PRO A 24 -11.28 9.82 -13.81
C PRO A 24 -10.77 9.18 -15.12
N VAL A 25 -9.69 9.71 -15.69
CA VAL A 25 -9.04 9.14 -16.89
C VAL A 25 -8.48 7.73 -16.65
N ASN A 26 -8.22 7.35 -15.39
CA ASN A 26 -7.67 6.06 -15.00
C ASN A 26 -8.74 5.01 -14.68
N TYR A 27 -9.98 5.41 -14.42
CA TYR A 27 -11.03 4.51 -13.96
C TYR A 27 -11.29 3.33 -14.92
N PRO A 28 -11.36 3.53 -16.25
CA PRO A 28 -11.55 2.40 -17.17
C PRO A 28 -10.43 1.35 -17.09
N PHE A 29 -9.20 1.77 -16.77
CA PHE A 29 -8.07 0.85 -16.56
C PHE A 29 -8.21 0.11 -15.23
N LEU A 30 -8.54 0.81 -14.14
CA LEU A 30 -8.69 0.21 -12.81
C LEU A 30 -9.87 -0.77 -12.74
N GLU A 31 -10.93 -0.51 -13.50
CA GLU A 31 -12.08 -1.42 -13.64
C GLU A 31 -11.68 -2.78 -14.25
N GLN A 32 -10.60 -2.84 -15.05
CA GLN A 32 -10.08 -4.12 -15.56
C GLN A 32 -9.43 -4.98 -14.48
N LEU A 33 -8.98 -4.37 -13.38
CA LEU A 33 -8.33 -5.08 -12.27
C LEU A 33 -9.34 -5.71 -11.32
N GLN A 34 -10.63 -5.38 -11.46
CA GLN A 34 -11.71 -5.87 -10.60
C GLN A 34 -11.39 -5.74 -9.11
N LEU A 35 -10.84 -4.58 -8.72
CA LEU A 35 -10.42 -4.30 -7.36
C LEU A 35 -11.56 -4.55 -6.38
N LYS A 36 -11.25 -5.17 -5.25
CA LYS A 36 -12.18 -5.29 -4.12
C LYS A 36 -11.92 -4.22 -3.07
N THR A 37 -10.66 -3.86 -2.90
CA THR A 37 -10.22 -2.96 -1.84
C THR A 37 -9.25 -1.91 -2.36
N ILE A 38 -9.39 -0.68 -1.87
CA ILE A 38 -8.38 0.37 -2.01
C ILE A 38 -7.86 0.77 -0.63
N ILE A 39 -6.54 0.78 -0.47
CA ILE A 39 -5.85 1.36 0.68
C ILE A 39 -5.36 2.75 0.29
N TYR A 40 -6.03 3.79 0.79
CA TYR A 40 -5.67 5.18 0.55
C TYR A 40 -4.92 5.76 1.75
N ILE A 41 -3.62 6.01 1.58
CA ILE A 41 -2.78 6.66 2.60
C ILE A 41 -2.52 8.11 2.20
N GLY A 42 -3.20 9.03 2.89
CA GLY A 42 -3.40 10.39 2.39
C GLY A 42 -3.76 11.40 3.46
N ASP A 43 -3.62 12.68 3.16
CA ASP A 43 -4.02 13.80 4.02
C ASP A 43 -4.98 14.77 3.30
N ARG A 44 -5.39 14.46 2.06
CA ARG A 44 -6.37 15.29 1.35
C ARG A 44 -7.75 15.18 2.04
N PRO A 45 -8.48 16.29 2.21
CA PRO A 45 -9.84 16.28 2.72
C PRO A 45 -10.78 15.42 1.86
N ASP A 46 -11.81 14.84 2.48
CA ASP A 46 -12.72 13.95 1.76
C ASP A 46 -13.66 14.71 0.82
N GLN A 47 -13.98 15.98 1.14
CA GLN A 47 -14.76 16.85 0.25
C GLN A 47 -14.07 17.07 -1.10
N GLU A 48 -12.74 16.99 -1.15
CA GLU A 48 -11.97 17.11 -2.39
C GLU A 48 -11.94 15.81 -3.22
N ASN A 49 -12.42 14.69 -2.66
CA ASN A 49 -12.36 13.36 -3.28
C ASN A 49 -13.74 12.69 -3.41
N GLU A 50 -14.84 13.46 -3.32
CA GLU A 50 -16.20 12.89 -3.36
C GLU A 50 -16.46 12.06 -4.62
N GLU A 51 -16.01 12.52 -5.79
CA GLU A 51 -16.18 11.79 -7.05
C GLU A 51 -15.40 10.46 -7.06
N TYR A 52 -14.22 10.46 -6.45
CA TYR A 52 -13.39 9.26 -6.30
C TYR A 52 -14.06 8.24 -5.38
N PHE A 53 -14.60 8.67 -4.23
CA PHE A 53 -15.32 7.77 -3.32
C PHE A 53 -16.62 7.24 -3.94
N LYS A 54 -17.35 8.09 -4.67
CA LYS A 54 -18.55 7.67 -5.42
C LYS A 54 -18.20 6.65 -6.50
N TRP A 55 -17.12 6.87 -7.26
CA TRP A 55 -16.66 5.90 -8.25
C TRP A 55 -16.30 4.56 -7.59
N ALA A 56 -15.54 4.57 -6.49
CA ALA A 56 -15.18 3.36 -5.78
C ALA A 56 -16.43 2.61 -5.29
N GLN A 57 -17.37 3.32 -4.66
CA GLN A 57 -18.63 2.77 -4.17
C GLN A 57 -19.46 2.15 -5.31
N ASN A 58 -19.60 2.84 -6.44
CA ASN A 58 -20.36 2.36 -7.60
C ASN A 58 -19.76 1.10 -8.23
N ASN A 59 -18.46 0.87 -8.04
CA ASN A 59 -17.76 -0.33 -8.50
C ASN A 59 -17.66 -1.41 -7.42
N GLY A 60 -18.33 -1.24 -6.27
CA GLY A 60 -18.29 -2.21 -5.17
C GLY A 60 -16.94 -2.28 -4.44
N ILE A 61 -16.11 -1.24 -4.57
CA ILE A 61 -14.77 -1.18 -3.99
C ILE A 61 -14.86 -0.62 -2.57
N THR A 62 -14.29 -1.34 -1.60
CA THR A 62 -14.15 -0.85 -0.22
C THR A 62 -12.89 0.01 -0.08
N VAL A 63 -13.04 1.28 0.30
CA VAL A 63 -11.89 2.18 0.50
C VAL A 63 -11.53 2.30 1.98
N HIS A 64 -10.35 1.83 2.36
CA HIS A 64 -9.75 2.04 3.67
C HIS A 64 -8.84 3.27 3.63
N ARG A 65 -9.29 4.34 4.28
CA ARG A 65 -8.57 5.61 4.33
C ARG A 65 -7.76 5.72 5.61
N PHE A 66 -6.45 5.89 5.46
CA PHE A 66 -5.53 6.16 6.55
C PHE A 66 -4.97 7.58 6.42
N VAL A 67 -5.20 8.40 7.46
CA VAL A 67 -4.69 9.78 7.47
C VAL A 67 -3.21 9.77 7.79
N ALA A 68 -2.38 10.13 6.82
CA ALA A 68 -0.95 10.29 7.04
C ALA A 68 -0.44 11.53 6.32
N LYS A 69 0.17 12.44 7.08
CA LYS A 69 0.82 13.65 6.54
C LYS A 69 2.13 13.28 5.85
N SER A 70 2.62 14.17 4.99
CA SER A 70 3.96 14.01 4.43
C SER A 70 5.01 14.24 5.54
N VAL A 71 6.03 13.39 5.57
CA VAL A 71 7.17 13.50 6.50
C VAL A 71 7.83 14.87 6.35
N LYS A 72 8.13 15.51 7.49
CA LYS A 72 8.84 16.79 7.61
C LYS A 72 9.73 16.71 8.85
N GLU A 73 10.92 16.16 8.67
CA GLU A 73 11.89 16.02 9.75
C GLU A 73 12.28 17.38 10.36
N PRO A 74 12.47 17.46 11.69
CA PRO A 74 12.25 16.40 12.71
C PRO A 74 10.81 16.35 13.27
N PHE A 75 9.88 17.16 12.76
CA PHE A 75 8.60 17.45 13.44
C PHE A 75 7.44 16.57 13.02
N GLN A 76 7.58 15.80 11.94
CA GLN A 76 6.54 14.94 11.42
C GLN A 76 7.16 13.69 10.82
N THR A 77 6.97 12.56 11.49
CA THR A 77 7.40 11.23 11.06
C THR A 77 6.23 10.40 10.54
N ASN A 78 6.54 9.23 10.00
CA ASN A 78 5.57 8.19 9.67
C ASN A 78 4.97 7.59 10.95
N ASP A 79 3.66 7.32 10.92
CA ASP A 79 2.92 6.76 12.06
C ASP A 79 2.90 5.21 11.99
N PRO A 80 3.52 4.49 12.94
CA PRO A 80 3.51 3.02 12.99
C PRO A 80 2.12 2.40 12.95
N GLU A 81 1.12 3.02 13.58
CA GLU A 81 -0.22 2.45 13.68
C GLU A 81 -0.92 2.43 12.31
N VAL A 82 -0.77 3.50 11.53
CA VAL A 82 -1.28 3.60 10.16
C VAL A 82 -0.73 2.46 9.30
N PHE A 83 0.58 2.24 9.32
CA PHE A 83 1.21 1.21 8.49
C PHE A 83 0.91 -0.20 8.98
N THR A 84 0.79 -0.40 10.30
CA THR A 84 0.38 -1.69 10.90
C THR A 84 -1.02 -2.08 10.44
N ASN A 85 -1.98 -1.16 10.56
CA ASN A 85 -3.36 -1.42 10.14
C ASN A 85 -3.49 -1.64 8.62
N ALA A 86 -2.69 -0.93 7.82
CA ALA A 86 -2.65 -1.17 6.39
C ALA A 86 -2.01 -2.53 6.03
N LEU A 87 -1.00 -3.00 6.78
CA LEU A 87 -0.45 -4.34 6.60
C LEU A 87 -1.45 -5.44 6.95
N HIS A 88 -2.28 -5.26 7.98
CA HIS A 88 -3.36 -6.21 8.31
C HIS A 88 -4.33 -6.43 7.14
N LEU A 89 -4.58 -5.41 6.32
CA LEU A 89 -5.41 -5.56 5.12
C LEU A 89 -4.69 -6.36 4.01
N LEU A 90 -3.36 -6.27 3.94
CA LEU A 90 -2.54 -6.95 2.92
C LEU A 90 -2.24 -8.42 3.25
N VAL A 91 -2.40 -8.85 4.50
CA VAL A 91 -2.23 -10.26 4.90
C VAL A 91 -3.52 -11.09 4.80
N ASP A 92 -4.60 -10.49 4.31
CA ASP A 92 -5.91 -11.15 4.18
C ASP A 92 -6.40 -11.10 2.74
N THR A 93 -6.29 -12.24 2.05
CA THR A 93 -6.71 -12.46 0.66
C THR A 93 -8.20 -12.18 0.43
N ARG A 94 -9.03 -12.12 1.47
CA ARG A 94 -10.43 -11.68 1.32
C ARG A 94 -10.53 -10.22 0.88
N ASN A 95 -9.48 -9.42 1.01
CA ASN A 95 -9.44 -8.04 0.52
C ASN A 95 -8.99 -7.93 -0.94
N PHE A 96 -8.56 -9.04 -1.56
CA PHE A 96 -7.90 -8.99 -2.86
C PHE A 96 -8.92 -8.98 -4.01
N PRO A 97 -8.62 -8.32 -5.15
CA PRO A 97 -7.40 -7.55 -5.41
C PRO A 97 -7.38 -6.15 -4.77
N VAL A 98 -6.19 -5.72 -4.31
CA VAL A 98 -5.98 -4.47 -3.55
C VAL A 98 -5.19 -3.46 -4.36
N LEU A 99 -5.63 -2.20 -4.39
CA LEU A 99 -4.79 -1.07 -4.82
C LEU A 99 -4.36 -0.24 -3.61
N VAL A 100 -3.05 -0.10 -3.41
CA VAL A 100 -2.46 0.84 -2.47
C VAL A 100 -2.12 2.14 -3.18
N HIS A 101 -2.63 3.27 -2.71
CA HIS A 101 -2.21 4.56 -3.26
C HIS A 101 -2.05 5.67 -2.23
N SER A 102 -1.36 6.72 -2.67
CA SER A 102 -1.27 8.01 -2.00
C SER A 102 -1.40 9.12 -3.05
N ASN A 103 -0.90 10.33 -2.80
CA ASN A 103 -0.94 11.39 -3.81
C ASN A 103 -0.12 11.04 -5.08
N LYS A 104 1.18 10.70 -4.92
CA LYS A 104 2.09 10.41 -6.05
C LYS A 104 2.57 8.96 -6.12
N GLY A 105 2.16 8.11 -5.18
CA GLY A 105 2.63 6.71 -5.14
C GLY A 105 4.12 6.57 -4.83
N LYS A 106 4.71 7.58 -4.19
CA LYS A 106 6.12 7.64 -3.75
C LYS A 106 6.18 7.29 -2.25
N HIS A 107 6.73 8.15 -1.42
CA HIS A 107 6.85 8.10 0.06
C HIS A 107 5.87 7.16 0.78
N ARG A 108 4.64 7.59 1.09
CA ARG A 108 3.65 6.81 1.87
C ARG A 108 3.38 5.40 1.32
N VAL A 109 3.27 5.26 0.00
CA VAL A 109 3.08 3.94 -0.63
C VAL A 109 4.37 3.13 -0.57
N GLY A 110 5.51 3.76 -0.80
CA GLY A 110 6.83 3.15 -0.68
C GLY A 110 7.12 2.65 0.72
N VAL A 111 6.70 3.38 1.76
CA VAL A 111 6.80 2.95 3.16
C VAL A 111 5.96 1.70 3.40
N LEU A 112 4.68 1.68 2.98
CA LEU A 112 3.85 0.49 3.17
C LEU A 112 4.40 -0.71 2.39
N ILE A 113 4.77 -0.53 1.12
CA ILE A 113 5.32 -1.62 0.31
C ILE A 113 6.65 -2.10 0.88
N GLY A 114 7.54 -1.20 1.31
CA GLY A 114 8.80 -1.55 1.96
C GLY A 114 8.60 -2.30 3.28
N ALA A 115 7.63 -1.87 4.10
CA ALA A 115 7.23 -2.58 5.29
C ALA A 115 6.67 -3.98 4.98
N MET A 116 5.83 -4.12 3.94
CA MET A 116 5.36 -5.42 3.43
C MET A 116 6.54 -6.31 3.01
N ARG A 117 7.51 -5.77 2.25
CA ARG A 117 8.72 -6.52 1.85
C ARG A 117 9.51 -7.02 3.07
N LYS A 118 9.72 -6.15 4.07
CA LYS A 118 10.49 -6.47 5.29
C LYS A 118 9.76 -7.49 6.15
N VAL A 119 8.56 -7.12 6.60
CA VAL A 119 7.82 -7.82 7.66
C VAL A 119 7.17 -9.10 7.14
N LEU A 120 6.59 -9.04 5.93
CA LEU A 120 5.76 -10.13 5.40
C LEU A 120 6.51 -11.03 4.43
N GLN A 121 7.52 -10.50 3.71
CA GLN A 121 8.24 -11.27 2.69
C GLN A 121 9.70 -11.57 3.06
N GLY A 122 10.23 -10.95 4.11
CA GLY A 122 11.60 -11.18 4.60
C GLY A 122 12.70 -10.71 3.64
N TRP A 123 12.44 -9.68 2.83
CA TRP A 123 13.45 -9.12 1.93
C TRP A 123 14.60 -8.44 2.70
N SER A 124 15.79 -8.40 2.09
CA SER A 124 16.91 -7.63 2.63
C SER A 124 16.66 -6.12 2.52
N LEU A 125 17.15 -5.34 3.48
CA LEU A 125 17.02 -3.87 3.46
C LEU A 125 17.62 -3.24 2.18
N ALA A 126 18.70 -3.80 1.64
CA ALA A 126 19.29 -3.33 0.38
C ALA A 126 18.32 -3.46 -0.81
N SER A 127 17.62 -4.60 -0.92
CA SER A 127 16.61 -4.81 -1.97
C SER A 127 15.39 -3.92 -1.78
N ILE A 128 14.99 -3.70 -0.53
CA ILE A 128 13.88 -2.80 -0.19
C ILE A 128 14.22 -1.35 -0.58
N TYR A 129 15.42 -0.90 -0.24
CA TYR A 129 15.90 0.44 -0.58
C TYR A 129 15.97 0.65 -2.09
N ASP A 130 16.46 -0.33 -2.85
CA ASP A 130 16.51 -0.25 -4.31
C ASP A 130 15.11 -0.14 -4.93
N GLU A 131 14.15 -0.98 -4.50
CA GLU A 131 12.75 -0.86 -4.95
C GLU A 131 12.15 0.50 -4.57
N TYR A 132 12.31 0.92 -3.32
CA TYR A 132 11.82 2.20 -2.82
C TYR A 132 12.36 3.37 -3.67
N SER A 133 13.67 3.38 -3.91
CA SER A 133 14.37 4.43 -4.64
C SER A 133 13.89 4.57 -6.09
N ARG A 134 13.58 3.44 -6.76
CA ARG A 134 13.03 3.45 -8.12
C ARG A 134 11.71 4.22 -8.23
N PHE A 135 10.82 4.08 -7.24
CA PHE A 135 9.52 4.77 -7.24
C PHE A 135 9.59 6.18 -6.64
N ALA A 136 10.41 6.38 -5.61
CA ALA A 136 10.56 7.65 -4.91
C ALA A 136 11.49 8.65 -5.64
N SER A 137 12.24 8.18 -6.64
CA SER A 137 13.29 8.94 -7.34
C SER A 137 14.43 9.32 -6.38
N GLY A 138 14.87 8.37 -5.55
CA GLY A 138 16.02 8.52 -4.64
C GLY A 138 15.84 9.49 -3.47
N LYS A 139 14.60 9.85 -3.10
CA LYS A 139 14.29 10.73 -1.95
C LYS A 139 13.61 9.95 -0.84
N GLY A 140 13.98 10.21 0.41
CA GLY A 140 13.21 9.77 1.59
C GLY A 140 14.02 8.93 2.56
N ASP A 141 15.17 9.43 3.03
CA ASP A 141 16.01 8.71 4.00
C ASP A 141 15.22 8.39 5.28
N ALA A 142 14.39 9.32 5.76
CA ALA A 142 13.48 9.09 6.89
C ALA A 142 12.42 8.00 6.64
N ASP A 143 11.99 7.83 5.39
CA ASP A 143 11.06 6.75 5.02
C ASP A 143 11.76 5.39 5.11
N VAL A 144 13.03 5.31 4.69
CA VAL A 144 13.85 4.10 4.72
C VAL A 144 14.25 3.74 6.15
N GLU A 145 14.67 4.73 6.94
CA GLU A 145 14.95 4.58 8.38
C GLU A 145 13.72 4.08 9.11
N PHE A 146 12.54 4.64 8.82
CA PHE A 146 11.29 4.13 9.38
C PHE A 146 11.08 2.65 9.02
N ILE A 147 11.23 2.25 7.75
CA ILE A 147 11.09 0.84 7.35
C ILE A 147 12.10 -0.04 8.11
N GLU A 148 13.35 0.41 8.26
CA GLU A 148 14.40 -0.32 8.98
C GLU A 148 14.06 -0.56 10.45
N LEU A 149 13.46 0.42 11.12
CA LEU A 149 13.11 0.33 12.55
C LEU A 149 11.71 -0.27 12.80
N PHE A 150 10.86 -0.37 11.77
CA PHE A 150 9.47 -0.79 11.91
C PHE A 150 9.33 -2.30 12.17
N GLU A 151 8.83 -2.67 13.36
CA GLU A 151 8.62 -4.06 13.81
C GLU A 151 7.22 -4.24 14.40
N PRO A 152 6.17 -4.25 13.56
CA PRO A 152 4.81 -4.45 14.05
C PRO A 152 4.54 -5.91 14.42
N ALA A 153 3.64 -6.13 15.38
CA ALA A 153 2.98 -7.41 15.53
C ALA A 153 1.86 -7.52 14.48
N ILE A 154 1.94 -8.54 13.62
CA ILE A 154 0.93 -8.80 12.58
C ILE A 154 0.24 -10.11 12.90
N GLU A 155 -1.06 -10.02 13.19
CA GLU A 155 -1.94 -11.17 13.37
C GLU A 155 -2.72 -11.43 12.08
N TYR A 156 -2.85 -12.69 11.70
CA TYR A 156 -3.58 -13.07 10.48
C TYR A 156 -4.17 -14.48 10.61
N ASP A 157 -5.19 -14.76 9.79
CA ASP A 157 -5.78 -16.10 9.66
C ASP A 157 -5.01 -16.88 8.57
N PRO A 158 -4.33 -17.99 8.91
CA PRO A 158 -3.57 -18.77 7.93
C PRO A 158 -4.37 -19.25 6.72
N LYS A 159 -5.70 -19.43 6.87
CA LYS A 159 -6.58 -19.85 5.77
C LYS A 159 -6.66 -18.81 4.65
N TYR A 160 -6.53 -17.54 5.00
CA TYR A 160 -6.64 -16.42 4.07
C TYR A 160 -5.31 -15.70 3.85
N ALA A 161 -4.20 -16.28 4.31
CA ALA A 161 -2.86 -15.75 4.07
C ALA A 161 -2.51 -15.77 2.58
N PRO A 162 -1.87 -14.73 2.03
CA PRO A 162 -1.48 -14.71 0.64
C PRO A 162 -0.30 -15.65 0.35
N SER A 163 -0.24 -16.15 -0.88
CA SER A 163 0.79 -17.09 -1.38
C SER A 163 2.23 -16.58 -1.19
N TRP A 164 2.41 -15.26 -1.24
CA TRP A 164 3.69 -14.59 -1.11
C TRP A 164 4.07 -14.28 0.35
N LEU A 165 3.21 -14.56 1.34
CA LEU A 165 3.54 -14.41 2.75
C LEU A 165 4.63 -15.40 3.14
N ARG A 166 5.70 -14.92 3.75
CA ARG A 166 6.77 -15.77 4.25
C ARG A 166 6.24 -16.62 5.40
N GLN A 167 6.24 -17.94 5.21
CA GLN A 167 5.99 -18.88 6.29
C GLN A 167 7.10 -18.76 7.34
N THR A 168 6.73 -18.50 8.59
CA THR A 168 7.66 -18.53 9.72
C THR A 168 7.58 -19.88 10.41
N SER A 169 8.63 -20.27 11.14
CA SER A 169 8.65 -21.53 11.87
C SER A 169 7.58 -21.65 12.96
N ARG A 170 6.84 -20.57 13.28
CA ARG A 170 5.69 -20.57 14.18
C ARG A 170 4.39 -21.04 13.51
N ASP A 171 4.34 -21.07 12.17
CA ASP A 171 3.16 -21.42 11.39
C ASP A 171 3.10 -22.92 11.02
N ILE A 172 4.04 -23.74 11.54
CA ILE A 172 4.24 -25.14 11.15
C ILE A 172 3.70 -26.15 12.19
N ASP A 173 3.22 -25.70 13.35
CA ASP A 173 2.67 -26.62 14.37
C ASP A 173 1.12 -26.64 14.30
N PRO A 174 0.50 -27.78 13.93
CA PRO A 174 -0.95 -27.92 13.74
C PRO A 174 -1.77 -27.96 15.04
#